data_AF-A0A7G3GBL0-F1
#
_entry.id   AF-A0A7G3GBL0-F1
#
_cell.length_a   1.000
_cell.length_b   1.000
_cell.length_c   1.000
_cell.angle_alpha   90.00
_cell.angle_beta   90.00
_cell.angle_gamma   90.00
#
_symmetry.space_group_name_H-M   'P 1'
#
loop_
_entity.id
_entity.type
_entity.pdbx_description
1 polymer ?
#
loop_
_entity_poly.entity_id
_entity_poly.type
_entity_poly.pdbx_seq_one_letter_code
_entity_poly.pdbx_strand_id
1 'polypeptide(L)'
;MDAVVPSLFGLKKTNRDFTNKDSWGKNQFNSSFPAAMCCYLSSKDISSNYLSINNGIFSVNSITIKEAFGIDPNGDNTFFAFEAQHSPYQKFVIGQLPRTDLVIQEIHSGECLSGLEVKLTALPDNSTHSLSENLYGSEIVVRPDSIVYLACSLAASLGDNLHKLIPDIKISDWTDPKLVLEKIDIIVSSVRSICFSDFLSQKPFLIQPIWKTKGKQPELTENCLDIFIWSDAGFSYFLTEIACSKTDAKSITRQTRTVIWLFKMLRDIKANGHFNAEEVIDKLSFNTKNDKAFASNGSVTNKYMRCDRLSTPIIKKTEIKNIILGGGQDLLSPERRFDAILFNTPGLF
;
A
#
# COMPACT_ATOMS: atom_id res chain seq x y z
N MET A 1 -26.67 -30.26 -9.52
CA MET A 1 -26.28 -29.14 -8.66
C MET A 1 -24.79 -28.98 -8.87
N ASP A 2 -24.37 -27.90 -9.52
CA ASP A 2 -22.94 -27.62 -9.63
C ASP A 2 -22.37 -27.50 -8.22
N ALA A 3 -21.24 -28.17 -7.96
CA ALA A 3 -20.61 -28.12 -6.65
C ALA A 3 -20.30 -26.66 -6.32
N VAL A 4 -20.76 -26.17 -5.16
CA VAL A 4 -20.42 -24.82 -4.72
C VAL A 4 -18.94 -24.84 -4.32
N VAL A 5 -18.10 -24.18 -5.12
CA VAL A 5 -16.64 -24.20 -4.95
C VAL A 5 -16.19 -23.00 -4.10
N PRO A 6 -15.25 -23.19 -3.16
CA PRO A 6 -14.63 -22.11 -2.42
C PRO A 6 -14.07 -21.02 -3.34
N SER A 7 -14.44 -19.77 -3.08
CA SER A 7 -14.04 -18.64 -3.91
C SER A 7 -14.12 -17.31 -3.17
N LEU A 8 -13.50 -16.28 -3.75
CA LEU A 8 -13.61 -14.90 -3.30
C LEU A 8 -14.39 -14.08 -4.34
N PHE A 9 -15.29 -13.22 -3.86
CA PHE A 9 -16.17 -12.41 -4.70
C PHE A 9 -15.39 -11.62 -5.76
N GLY A 10 -15.87 -11.67 -7.01
CA GLY A 10 -15.30 -10.94 -8.15
C GLY A 10 -14.01 -11.54 -8.73
N LEU A 11 -13.24 -12.34 -7.97
CA LEU A 11 -11.96 -12.91 -8.40
C LEU A 11 -12.15 -14.15 -9.29
N LYS A 12 -12.88 -13.99 -10.40
CA LYS A 12 -13.20 -15.07 -11.36
C LYS A 12 -12.00 -15.48 -12.21
N LYS A 13 -11.14 -14.51 -12.54
CA LYS A 13 -9.99 -14.69 -13.46
C LYS A 13 -8.73 -14.19 -12.77
N THR A 14 -7.96 -15.12 -12.24
CA THR A 14 -6.83 -14.86 -11.34
C THR A 14 -5.78 -15.94 -11.49
N ASN A 15 -4.54 -15.66 -11.11
CA ASN A 15 -3.46 -16.65 -11.01
C ASN A 15 -3.47 -17.46 -9.70
N ARG A 16 -4.49 -17.30 -8.84
CA ARG A 16 -4.68 -18.07 -7.61
C ARG A 16 -5.85 -19.03 -7.71
N ASP A 17 -5.65 -20.25 -7.21
CA ASP A 17 -6.68 -21.29 -7.17
C ASP A 17 -7.32 -21.35 -5.77
N PHE A 18 -8.54 -20.83 -5.63
CA PHE A 18 -9.25 -20.82 -4.35
C PHE A 18 -9.85 -22.17 -3.96
N THR A 19 -9.77 -23.19 -4.81
CA THR A 19 -10.08 -24.57 -4.41
C THR A 19 -8.96 -25.17 -3.56
N ASN A 20 -7.75 -24.61 -3.66
CA ASN A 20 -6.59 -25.00 -2.87
C ASN A 20 -6.53 -24.22 -1.55
N LYS A 21 -6.36 -24.95 -0.43
CA LYS A 21 -6.19 -24.40 0.92
C LYS A 21 -5.03 -23.40 1.04
N ASP A 22 -3.96 -23.54 0.25
CA ASP A 22 -2.80 -22.64 0.31
C ASP A 22 -3.18 -21.18 -0.04
N SER A 23 -4.17 -20.99 -0.92
CA SER A 23 -4.69 -19.67 -1.30
C SER A 23 -5.43 -18.96 -0.17
N TRP A 24 -5.82 -19.70 0.88
CA TRP A 24 -6.48 -19.21 2.08
C TRP A 24 -5.52 -18.99 3.26
N GLY A 25 -4.23 -19.29 3.07
CA GLY A 25 -3.18 -18.98 4.03
C GLY A 25 -2.81 -17.49 4.03
N LYS A 26 -2.17 -17.04 5.12
CA LYS A 26 -1.77 -15.63 5.35
C LYS A 26 -1.09 -14.96 4.14
N ASN A 27 -0.22 -15.66 3.43
CA ASN A 27 0.57 -15.07 2.35
C ASN A 27 -0.27 -14.72 1.12
N GLN A 28 -1.32 -15.49 0.83
CA GLN A 28 -2.19 -15.25 -0.31
C GLN A 28 -3.48 -14.53 0.10
N PHE A 29 -4.15 -15.00 1.14
CA PHE A 29 -5.44 -14.43 1.56
C PHE A 29 -5.35 -12.93 1.87
N ASN A 30 -4.25 -12.47 2.50
CA ASN A 30 -4.09 -11.06 2.87
C ASN A 30 -3.94 -10.09 1.69
N SER A 31 -3.73 -10.58 0.47
CA SER A 31 -3.79 -9.76 -0.76
C SER A 31 -5.05 -10.06 -1.58
N SER A 32 -5.53 -11.31 -1.60
CA SER A 32 -6.75 -11.67 -2.34
C SER A 32 -8.03 -11.13 -1.71
N PHE A 33 -8.18 -11.22 -0.38
CA PHE A 33 -9.39 -10.74 0.28
C PHE A 33 -9.60 -9.23 0.08
N PRO A 34 -8.57 -8.36 0.20
CA PRO A 34 -8.65 -6.96 -0.23
C PRO A 34 -9.14 -6.73 -1.65
N ALA A 35 -8.63 -7.48 -2.63
CA ALA A 35 -9.07 -7.36 -4.02
C ALA A 35 -10.55 -7.76 -4.18
N ALA A 36 -11.00 -8.79 -3.46
CA ALA A 36 -12.39 -9.20 -3.43
C ALA A 36 -13.30 -8.16 -2.76
N MET A 37 -12.82 -7.49 -1.70
CA MET A 37 -13.53 -6.35 -1.10
C MET A 37 -13.70 -5.21 -2.10
N CYS A 38 -12.68 -4.90 -2.90
CA CYS A 38 -12.80 -3.90 -3.98
C CYS A 38 -13.89 -4.30 -4.98
N CYS A 39 -13.88 -5.55 -5.46
CA CYS A 39 -14.92 -6.05 -6.36
C CYS A 39 -16.32 -5.92 -5.75
N TYR A 40 -16.46 -6.26 -4.46
CA TYR A 40 -17.70 -6.18 -3.72
C TYR A 40 -18.24 -4.74 -3.62
N LEU A 41 -17.38 -3.78 -3.26
CA LEU A 41 -17.75 -2.36 -3.24
C LEU A 41 -18.19 -1.88 -4.62
N SER A 42 -17.46 -2.26 -5.67
CA SER A 42 -17.81 -1.91 -7.05
C SER A 42 -19.16 -2.49 -7.48
N SER A 43 -19.51 -3.70 -7.04
CA SER A 43 -20.81 -4.32 -7.36
C SER A 43 -22.01 -3.63 -6.71
N LYS A 44 -21.73 -2.74 -5.75
CA LYS A 44 -22.72 -1.94 -5.03
C LYS A 44 -22.67 -0.46 -5.41
N ASP A 45 -21.89 -0.10 -6.42
CA ASP A 45 -21.62 1.30 -6.81
C ASP A 45 -21.07 2.15 -5.66
N ILE A 46 -20.28 1.53 -4.76
CA ILE A 46 -19.65 2.20 -3.63
C ILE A 46 -18.18 2.52 -3.96
N SER A 47 -17.83 3.80 -3.95
CA SER A 47 -16.44 4.26 -4.07
C SER A 47 -15.61 3.95 -2.82
N SER A 48 -14.29 3.86 -2.95
CA SER A 48 -13.34 3.78 -1.83
C SER A 48 -12.92 5.17 -1.33
N ASN A 49 -12.37 5.22 -0.12
CA ASN A 49 -11.72 6.42 0.41
C ASN A 49 -10.38 6.62 -0.31
N TYR A 50 -10.15 7.77 -0.92
CA TYR A 50 -8.96 8.06 -1.72
C TYR A 50 -8.05 9.10 -1.06
N LEU A 51 -6.91 8.66 -0.54
CA LEU A 51 -5.93 9.51 0.13
C LEU A 51 -5.02 10.15 -0.91
N SER A 52 -5.30 11.41 -1.21
CA SER A 52 -4.74 12.09 -2.37
C SER A 52 -4.55 13.57 -2.13
N ILE A 53 -3.77 14.20 -3.00
CA ILE A 53 -3.65 15.65 -3.05
C ILE A 53 -4.76 16.19 -3.96
N ASN A 54 -5.60 17.08 -3.45
CA ASN A 54 -6.63 17.77 -4.21
C ASN A 54 -6.51 19.27 -3.96
N ASN A 55 -6.47 20.07 -5.03
CA ASN A 55 -6.34 21.53 -4.94
C ASN A 55 -5.18 21.98 -4.01
N GLY A 56 -4.03 21.31 -4.11
CA GLY A 56 -2.85 21.63 -3.31
C GLY A 56 -2.91 21.19 -1.84
N ILE A 57 -3.91 20.39 -1.44
CA ILE A 57 -4.11 19.94 -0.05
C ILE A 57 -4.27 18.44 -0.01
N PHE A 58 -3.64 17.77 0.96
CA PHE A 58 -3.91 16.35 1.23
C PHE A 58 -5.29 16.19 1.87
N SER A 59 -6.14 15.32 1.30
CA SER A 59 -7.46 15.01 1.84
C SER A 59 -7.89 13.56 1.56
N VAL A 60 -8.92 13.11 2.29
CA VAL A 60 -9.63 11.87 1.99
C VAL A 60 -10.76 12.19 1.02
N ASN A 61 -10.57 11.86 -0.26
CA ASN A 61 -11.55 12.02 -1.33
C ASN A 61 -12.24 10.67 -1.62
N SER A 62 -12.95 10.57 -2.74
CA SER A 62 -13.51 9.31 -3.24
C SER A 62 -12.83 8.89 -4.54
N ILE A 63 -12.74 7.59 -4.78
CA ILE A 63 -12.33 7.00 -6.05
C ILE A 63 -13.18 5.76 -6.32
N THR A 64 -13.66 5.59 -7.55
CA THR A 64 -14.34 4.33 -7.92
C THR A 64 -13.31 3.21 -8.03
N ILE A 65 -13.73 1.97 -7.79
CA ILE A 65 -12.82 0.82 -7.96
C ILE A 65 -12.40 0.67 -9.43
N LYS A 66 -13.30 1.00 -10.37
CA LYS A 66 -13.00 1.02 -11.80
C LYS A 66 -11.86 1.98 -12.13
N GLU A 67 -11.87 3.20 -11.60
CA GLU A 67 -10.76 4.14 -11.74
C GLU A 67 -9.50 3.62 -11.06
N ALA A 68 -9.63 3.01 -9.87
CA ALA A 68 -8.50 2.48 -9.13
C ALA A 68 -7.76 1.34 -9.86
N PHE A 69 -8.50 0.52 -10.61
CA PHE A 69 -8.00 -0.64 -11.34
C PHE A 69 -7.74 -0.38 -12.83
N GLY A 70 -8.23 0.75 -13.36
CA GLY A 70 -8.22 1.08 -14.80
C GLY A 70 -9.26 0.32 -15.64
N ILE A 71 -10.03 -0.58 -15.03
CA ILE A 71 -11.04 -1.42 -15.71
C ILE A 71 -12.14 -1.81 -14.71
N ASP A 72 -13.31 -2.19 -15.22
CA ASP A 72 -14.40 -2.69 -14.37
C ASP A 72 -13.96 -3.98 -13.65
N PRO A 73 -13.84 -3.99 -12.30
CA PRO A 73 -13.38 -5.15 -11.55
C PRO A 73 -14.28 -6.39 -11.71
N ASN A 74 -15.57 -6.19 -12.02
CA ASN A 74 -16.54 -7.27 -12.16
C ASN A 74 -16.77 -7.68 -13.63
N GLY A 75 -16.12 -6.97 -14.56
CA GLY A 75 -16.18 -7.26 -15.99
C GLY A 75 -15.42 -8.52 -16.37
N ASP A 76 -15.86 -9.19 -17.44
CA ASP A 76 -15.24 -10.44 -17.90
C ASP A 76 -13.82 -10.25 -18.43
N ASN A 77 -13.38 -9.02 -18.70
CA ASN A 77 -12.05 -8.75 -19.28
C ASN A 77 -10.96 -8.48 -18.22
N THR A 78 -11.30 -8.54 -16.94
CA THR A 78 -10.38 -8.21 -15.85
C THR A 78 -9.68 -9.45 -15.33
N PHE A 79 -8.35 -9.40 -15.25
CA PHE A 79 -7.52 -10.44 -14.65
C PHE A 79 -6.75 -9.90 -13.43
N PHE A 80 -6.78 -10.68 -12.35
CA PHE A 80 -6.10 -10.38 -11.10
C PHE A 80 -4.80 -11.19 -11.01
N ALA A 81 -3.67 -10.56 -11.35
CA ALA A 81 -2.36 -11.18 -11.26
C ALA A 81 -1.71 -10.83 -9.91
N PHE A 82 -1.79 -11.74 -8.95
CA PHE A 82 -1.16 -11.56 -7.64
C PHE A 82 0.34 -11.88 -7.68
N GLU A 83 1.15 -11.17 -6.88
CA GLU A 83 2.60 -11.35 -6.84
C GLU A 83 3.25 -11.30 -8.24
N ALA A 84 2.82 -10.33 -9.04
CA ALA A 84 3.22 -10.15 -10.43
C ALA A 84 4.00 -8.85 -10.63
N GLN A 85 4.69 -8.74 -11.76
CA GLN A 85 5.37 -7.51 -12.16
C GLN A 85 4.42 -6.62 -12.97
N HIS A 86 4.32 -5.35 -12.62
CA HIS A 86 3.69 -4.35 -13.49
C HIS A 86 4.68 -3.97 -14.59
N SER A 87 4.68 -4.73 -15.70
CA SER A 87 5.70 -4.65 -16.74
C SER A 87 5.96 -3.26 -17.34
N PRO A 88 5.01 -2.29 -17.39
CA PRO A 88 5.30 -0.92 -17.84
C PRO A 88 6.40 -0.21 -17.03
N TYR A 89 6.66 -0.63 -15.79
CA TYR A 89 7.69 -0.03 -14.93
C TYR A 89 9.09 -0.63 -15.12
N GLN A 90 9.22 -1.75 -15.85
CA GLN A 90 10.52 -2.39 -16.08
C GLN A 90 11.53 -1.45 -16.77
N LYS A 91 11.05 -0.51 -17.60
CA LYS A 91 11.90 0.47 -18.29
C LYS A 91 12.71 1.38 -17.36
N PHE A 92 12.27 1.55 -16.10
CA PHE A 92 12.95 2.41 -15.12
C PHE A 92 13.95 1.65 -14.25
N VAL A 93 13.95 0.32 -14.25
CA VAL A 93 14.73 -0.49 -13.31
C VAL A 93 15.83 -1.25 -14.04
N ILE A 94 17.07 -1.05 -13.60
CA ILE A 94 18.20 -1.90 -14.00
C ILE A 94 18.03 -3.26 -13.32
N GLY A 95 18.12 -4.33 -14.10
CA GLY A 95 17.91 -5.69 -13.60
C GLY A 95 16.41 -6.05 -13.58
N GLN A 96 15.97 -6.76 -12.54
CA GLN A 96 14.61 -7.27 -12.46
C GLN A 96 13.72 -6.34 -11.61
N LEU A 97 12.59 -5.89 -12.17
CA LEU A 97 11.55 -5.22 -11.39
C LEU A 97 11.00 -6.19 -10.32
N PRO A 98 10.92 -5.82 -9.03
CA PRO A 98 10.29 -6.68 -8.04
C PRO A 98 8.80 -6.93 -8.35
N ARG A 99 8.25 -7.98 -7.76
CA ARG A 99 6.80 -8.25 -7.83
C ARG A 99 6.07 -7.32 -6.86
N THR A 100 4.87 -6.86 -7.23
CA THR A 100 3.95 -6.18 -6.31
C THR A 100 2.79 -7.11 -5.93
N ASP A 101 2.04 -6.77 -4.89
CA ASP A 101 1.01 -7.63 -4.31
C ASP A 101 -0.10 -7.94 -5.33
N LEU A 102 -0.52 -6.96 -6.15
CA LEU A 102 -1.58 -7.11 -7.15
C LEU A 102 -1.29 -6.31 -8.42
N VAL A 103 -1.38 -6.97 -9.58
CA VAL A 103 -1.42 -6.31 -10.89
C VAL A 103 -2.77 -6.60 -11.53
N ILE A 104 -3.46 -5.54 -11.95
CA ILE A 104 -4.68 -5.66 -12.75
C ILE A 104 -4.28 -5.69 -14.23
N GLN A 105 -4.78 -6.69 -14.95
CA GLN A 105 -4.52 -6.87 -16.36
C GLN A 105 -5.82 -6.93 -17.16
N GLU A 106 -5.75 -6.44 -18.39
CA GLU A 106 -6.75 -6.69 -19.41
C GLU A 106 -6.42 -8.02 -20.10
N ILE A 107 -7.40 -8.92 -20.22
CA ILE A 107 -7.14 -10.32 -20.61
C ILE A 107 -6.75 -10.46 -22.07
N HIS A 108 -7.40 -9.72 -22.97
CA HIS A 108 -7.24 -9.92 -24.40
C HIS A 108 -5.88 -9.43 -24.92
N SER A 109 -5.36 -8.35 -24.34
CA SER A 109 -4.10 -7.70 -24.68
C SER A 109 -2.95 -8.11 -23.76
N GLY A 110 -3.24 -8.56 -22.53
CA GLY A 110 -2.25 -8.77 -21.47
C GLY A 110 -1.69 -7.46 -20.91
N GLU A 111 -2.28 -6.31 -21.25
CA GLU A 111 -1.86 -5.00 -20.76
C GLU A 111 -1.98 -4.93 -19.24
N CYS A 112 -0.91 -4.50 -18.57
CA CYS A 112 -0.93 -4.22 -17.14
C CYS A 112 -1.50 -2.81 -16.92
N LEU A 113 -2.69 -2.72 -16.37
CA LEU A 113 -3.43 -1.46 -16.17
C LEU A 113 -3.09 -0.77 -14.85
N SER A 114 -2.83 -1.54 -13.80
CA SER A 114 -2.50 -1.02 -12.47
C SER A 114 -1.60 -1.98 -11.71
N GLY A 115 -0.60 -1.47 -11.00
CA GLY A 115 0.26 -2.22 -10.07
C GLY A 115 0.07 -1.66 -8.67
N LEU A 116 -0.46 -2.47 -7.76
CA LEU A 116 -1.00 -2.03 -6.48
C LEU A 116 -0.38 -2.84 -5.33
N GLU A 117 0.15 -2.12 -4.35
CA GLU A 117 0.53 -2.71 -3.07
C GLU A 117 -0.72 -2.94 -2.21
N VAL A 118 -0.73 -4.01 -1.41
CA VAL A 118 -1.86 -4.33 -0.53
C VAL A 118 -1.40 -4.41 0.94
N LYS A 119 -2.09 -3.68 1.82
CA LYS A 119 -1.83 -3.65 3.25
C LYS A 119 -3.11 -3.83 4.05
N LEU A 120 -3.45 -5.07 4.38
CA LEU A 120 -4.55 -5.37 5.29
C LEU A 120 -4.15 -5.02 6.73
N THR A 121 -4.82 -4.02 7.32
CA THR A 121 -4.41 -3.43 8.61
C THR A 121 -5.52 -3.48 9.66
N ALA A 122 -5.14 -3.74 10.92
CA ALA A 122 -6.05 -3.79 12.06
C ALA A 122 -6.42 -2.38 12.54
N LEU A 123 -7.67 -2.17 12.94
CA LEU A 123 -8.15 -0.91 13.51
C LEU A 123 -8.92 -1.17 14.82
N PRO A 124 -8.53 -0.59 15.96
CA PRO A 124 -7.32 0.16 16.21
C PRO A 124 -6.07 -0.73 16.26
N ASP A 125 -4.91 -0.12 16.03
CA ASP A 125 -3.63 -0.76 16.35
C ASP A 125 -3.27 -0.64 17.84
N ASN A 126 -2.10 -1.18 18.21
CA ASN A 126 -1.64 -1.14 19.60
C ASN A 126 -1.43 0.28 20.15
N SER A 127 -1.15 1.27 19.30
CA SER A 127 -0.89 2.65 19.73
C SER A 127 -2.16 3.45 20.04
N THR A 128 -3.29 3.07 19.43
CA THR A 128 -4.55 3.85 19.52
C THR A 128 -5.71 3.11 20.17
N HIS A 129 -5.55 1.82 20.51
CA HIS A 129 -6.64 0.99 21.06
C HIS A 129 -7.31 1.51 22.32
N SER A 130 -6.62 2.31 23.14
CA SER A 130 -7.12 2.88 24.39
C SER A 130 -7.75 4.27 24.21
N LEU A 131 -7.75 4.81 22.99
CA LEU A 131 -8.34 6.11 22.67
C LEU A 131 -9.82 5.98 22.33
N SER A 132 -10.49 7.11 22.12
CA SER A 132 -11.84 7.12 21.55
C SER A 132 -11.82 6.69 20.07
N GLU A 133 -12.92 6.11 19.58
CA GLU A 133 -12.94 5.50 18.23
C GLU A 133 -12.58 6.47 17.10
N ASN A 134 -12.90 7.76 17.25
CA ASN A 134 -12.54 8.80 16.28
C ASN A 134 -11.02 9.08 16.21
N LEU A 135 -10.24 8.55 17.15
CA LEU A 135 -8.78 8.62 17.21
C LEU A 135 -8.11 7.26 16.90
N TYR A 136 -8.89 6.25 16.51
CA TYR A 136 -8.33 4.96 16.09
C TYR A 136 -7.54 5.11 14.79
N GLY A 137 -6.37 4.49 14.75
CA GLY A 137 -5.56 4.37 13.55
C GLY A 137 -5.00 2.97 13.41
N SER A 138 -4.49 2.66 12.22
CA SER A 138 -3.93 1.37 11.90
C SER A 138 -2.43 1.46 11.62
N GLU A 139 -1.66 0.47 12.05
CA GLU A 139 -0.24 0.39 11.70
C GLU A 139 -0.10 -0.01 10.22
N ILE A 140 0.72 0.73 9.47
CA ILE A 140 1.15 0.37 8.13
C ILE A 140 2.64 0.04 8.13
N VAL A 141 2.99 -1.10 7.52
CA VAL A 141 4.37 -1.58 7.38
C VAL A 141 4.70 -1.69 5.89
N VAL A 142 5.76 -1.03 5.46
CA VAL A 142 6.09 -0.84 4.04
C VAL A 142 7.38 -1.57 3.70
N ARG A 143 7.38 -2.30 2.59
CA ARG A 143 8.56 -3.02 2.09
C ARG A 143 9.39 -2.12 1.17
N PRO A 144 10.70 -2.37 1.03
CA PRO A 144 11.53 -1.63 0.07
C PRO A 144 10.98 -1.66 -1.36
N ASP A 145 10.47 -2.81 -1.81
CA ASP A 145 9.90 -2.96 -3.17
C ASP A 145 8.72 -2.01 -3.43
N SER A 146 7.93 -1.68 -2.40
CA SER A 146 6.86 -0.68 -2.53
C SER A 146 7.42 0.70 -2.93
N ILE A 147 8.62 1.04 -2.47
CA ILE A 147 9.29 2.32 -2.78
C ILE A 147 9.83 2.34 -4.21
N VAL A 148 10.26 1.19 -4.73
CA VAL A 148 10.62 1.01 -6.15
C VAL A 148 9.41 1.30 -7.03
N TYR A 149 8.24 0.72 -6.70
CA TYR A 149 7.00 0.98 -7.43
C TYR A 149 6.53 2.43 -7.30
N LEU A 150 6.69 3.04 -6.12
CA LEU A 150 6.37 4.45 -5.91
C LEU A 150 7.21 5.36 -6.81
N ALA A 151 8.52 5.12 -6.88
CA ALA A 151 9.42 5.86 -7.77
C ALA A 151 9.02 5.70 -9.25
N CYS A 152 8.71 4.46 -9.68
CA CYS A 152 8.27 4.19 -11.04
C CYS A 152 6.93 4.87 -11.37
N SER A 153 5.97 4.87 -10.44
CA SER A 153 4.67 5.53 -10.62
C SER A 153 4.82 7.03 -10.82
N LEU A 154 5.56 7.70 -9.93
CA LEU A 154 5.82 9.13 -10.04
C LEU A 154 6.56 9.47 -11.33
N ALA A 155 7.60 8.70 -11.69
CA ALA A 155 8.35 8.91 -12.92
C ALA A 155 7.49 8.71 -14.18
N ALA A 156 6.65 7.68 -14.20
CA ALA A 156 5.72 7.42 -15.30
C ALA A 156 4.71 8.55 -15.47
N SER A 157 4.18 9.09 -14.37
CA SER A 157 3.19 10.16 -14.39
C SER A 157 3.77 11.52 -14.73
N LEU A 158 5.01 11.82 -14.29
CA LEU A 158 5.67 13.10 -14.58
C LEU A 158 6.29 13.16 -15.98
N GLY A 159 6.78 12.03 -16.49
CA GLY A 159 7.55 11.98 -17.73
C GLY A 159 8.70 13.00 -17.73
N ASP A 160 8.83 13.76 -18.81
CA ASP A 160 9.88 14.77 -18.97
C ASP A 160 9.82 15.90 -17.92
N ASN A 161 8.66 16.13 -17.27
CA ASN A 161 8.55 17.14 -16.23
C ASN A 161 9.34 16.79 -14.96
N LEU A 162 9.79 15.53 -14.81
CA LEU A 162 10.67 15.12 -13.72
C LEU A 162 11.96 15.97 -13.69
N HIS A 163 12.47 16.37 -14.86
CA HIS A 163 13.66 17.23 -14.97
C HIS A 163 13.49 18.61 -14.34
N LYS A 164 12.26 19.12 -14.28
CA LYS A 164 11.92 20.43 -13.71
C LYS A 164 11.77 20.38 -12.18
N LEU A 165 11.42 19.20 -11.64
CA LEU A 165 11.01 19.05 -10.24
C LEU A 165 12.11 18.47 -9.34
N ILE A 166 13.01 17.65 -9.90
CA ILE A 166 14.15 17.09 -9.14
C ILE A 166 15.39 17.96 -9.36
N PRO A 167 15.91 18.64 -8.32
CA PRO A 167 17.10 19.47 -8.44
C PRO A 167 18.37 18.64 -8.60
N ASP A 168 19.36 19.22 -9.27
CA ASP A 168 20.70 18.65 -9.38
C ASP A 168 21.50 18.95 -8.11
N ILE A 169 21.46 18.03 -7.15
CA ILE A 169 22.31 18.08 -5.97
C ILE A 169 23.58 17.25 -6.17
N LYS A 170 24.70 17.78 -5.67
CA LYS A 170 25.99 17.09 -5.60
C LYS A 170 26.22 16.59 -4.18
N ILE A 171 26.32 15.27 -4.05
CA ILE A 171 26.74 14.55 -2.85
C ILE A 171 27.86 13.63 -3.33
N SER A 172 29.09 13.83 -2.83
CA SER A 172 30.27 13.10 -3.31
C SER A 172 30.22 11.61 -2.98
N ASP A 173 29.64 11.27 -1.83
CA ASP A 173 29.38 9.89 -1.43
C ASP A 173 27.99 9.80 -0.80
N TRP A 174 27.07 9.13 -1.49
CA TRP A 174 25.70 8.91 -0.99
C TRP A 174 25.63 7.91 0.16
N THR A 175 26.67 7.10 0.38
CA THR A 175 26.73 6.14 1.48
C THR A 175 27.18 6.79 2.79
N ASP A 176 27.80 7.98 2.74
CA ASP A 176 28.14 8.76 3.93
C ASP A 176 26.90 9.51 4.45
N PRO A 177 26.37 9.14 5.64
CA PRO A 177 25.18 9.78 6.19
C PRO A 177 25.38 11.27 6.46
N LYS A 178 26.59 11.75 6.77
CA LYS A 178 26.85 13.17 7.05
C LYS A 178 26.65 14.01 5.78
N LEU A 179 27.23 13.58 4.67
CA LEU A 179 27.13 14.28 3.39
C LEU A 179 25.69 14.30 2.85
N VAL A 180 24.93 13.23 3.09
CA VAL A 180 23.50 13.19 2.73
C VAL A 180 22.68 14.11 3.63
N LEU A 181 22.97 14.14 4.94
CA LEU A 181 22.28 15.01 5.90
C LEU A 181 22.47 16.49 5.61
N GLU A 182 23.61 16.91 5.07
CA GLU A 182 23.84 18.30 4.61
C GLU A 182 22.87 18.76 3.51
N LYS A 183 22.17 17.83 2.85
CA LYS A 183 21.18 18.10 1.79
C LYS A 183 19.78 17.58 2.11
N ILE A 184 19.53 17.13 3.34
CA ILE A 184 18.29 16.41 3.64
C ILE A 184 17.04 17.28 3.54
N ASP A 185 17.16 18.56 3.85
CA ASP A 185 16.11 19.56 3.67
C ASP A 185 15.70 19.70 2.19
N ILE A 186 16.68 19.77 1.28
CA ILE A 186 16.46 19.81 -0.17
C ILE A 186 15.85 18.50 -0.66
N ILE A 187 16.37 17.36 -0.20
CA ILE A 187 15.87 16.02 -0.57
C ILE A 187 14.40 15.87 -0.19
N VAL A 188 14.04 16.17 1.08
CA VAL A 188 12.66 16.03 1.58
C VAL A 188 11.73 17.04 0.92
N SER A 189 12.15 18.30 0.80
CA SER A 189 11.32 19.34 0.15
C SER A 189 11.09 19.07 -1.33
N SER A 190 12.07 18.53 -2.05
CA SER A 190 11.91 18.18 -3.48
C SER A 190 10.87 17.08 -3.70
N VAL A 191 10.92 16.01 -2.90
CA VAL A 191 9.90 14.95 -2.94
C VAL A 191 8.54 15.52 -2.58
N ARG A 192 8.47 16.38 -1.55
CA ARG A 192 7.22 17.04 -1.14
C ARG A 192 6.65 17.91 -2.27
N SER A 193 7.49 18.69 -2.96
CA SER A 193 7.06 19.55 -4.06
C SER A 193 6.49 18.77 -5.25
N ILE A 194 7.01 17.57 -5.53
CA ILE A 194 6.42 16.68 -6.55
C ILE A 194 4.96 16.38 -6.23
N CYS A 195 4.64 16.08 -4.96
CA CYS A 195 3.28 15.71 -4.55
C CYS A 195 2.23 16.78 -4.87
N PHE A 196 2.64 18.05 -4.94
CA PHE A 196 1.76 19.20 -5.18
C PHE A 196 1.93 19.79 -6.59
N SER A 197 2.66 19.11 -7.48
CA SER A 197 2.90 19.62 -8.83
C SER A 197 1.67 19.46 -9.73
N ASP A 198 1.32 20.50 -10.46
CA ASP A 198 0.27 20.46 -11.50
C ASP A 198 0.59 19.50 -12.65
N PHE A 199 1.86 19.10 -12.80
CA PHE A 199 2.28 18.11 -13.79
C PHE A 199 1.97 16.67 -13.37
N LEU A 200 1.68 16.43 -12.09
CA LEU A 200 1.53 15.09 -11.56
C LEU A 200 0.08 14.60 -11.71
N SER A 201 -0.14 13.74 -12.69
CA SER A 201 -1.34 12.91 -12.75
C SER A 201 -1.21 11.77 -11.72
N GLN A 202 -1.79 11.99 -10.54
CA GLN A 202 -1.73 11.04 -9.43
C GLN A 202 -2.38 9.70 -9.79
N LYS A 203 -1.74 8.60 -9.40
CA LYS A 203 -2.26 7.25 -9.63
C LYS A 203 -2.52 6.51 -8.33
N PRO A 204 -3.53 5.62 -8.30
CA PRO A 204 -3.69 4.63 -7.24
C PRO A 204 -2.39 3.82 -7.07
N PHE A 205 -1.90 3.73 -5.84
CA PHE A 205 -0.61 3.09 -5.54
C PHE A 205 -0.76 1.96 -4.52
N LEU A 206 -1.50 2.18 -3.43
CA LEU A 206 -1.60 1.23 -2.33
C LEU A 206 -3.05 1.09 -1.85
N ILE A 207 -3.53 -0.15 -1.79
CA ILE A 207 -4.82 -0.50 -1.18
C ILE A 207 -4.57 -0.88 0.28
N GLN A 208 -5.09 -0.07 1.20
CA GLN A 208 -5.07 -0.30 2.63
C GLN A 208 -6.48 -0.62 3.15
N PRO A 209 -6.95 -1.88 3.07
CA PRO A 209 -8.15 -2.23 3.78
C PRO A 209 -7.92 -2.21 5.29
N ILE A 210 -8.98 -1.84 6.00
CA ILE A 210 -9.05 -1.88 7.46
C ILE A 210 -10.00 -2.98 7.91
N TRP A 211 -9.67 -3.63 9.02
CA TRP A 211 -10.60 -4.50 9.75
C TRP A 211 -10.72 -4.03 11.20
N LYS A 212 -11.91 -3.56 11.57
CA LYS A 212 -12.19 -2.92 12.85
C LYS A 212 -12.65 -3.94 13.90
N THR A 213 -12.01 -3.90 15.06
CA THR A 213 -12.33 -4.73 16.24
C THR A 213 -12.85 -3.90 17.41
N LYS A 214 -13.45 -4.57 18.40
CA LYS A 214 -13.78 -3.97 19.69
C LYS A 214 -12.49 -3.76 20.51
N GLY A 215 -11.82 -2.64 20.29
CA GLY A 215 -10.50 -2.38 20.86
C GLY A 215 -9.51 -3.49 20.49
N LYS A 216 -8.86 -4.11 21.48
CA LYS A 216 -7.92 -5.24 21.28
C LYS A 216 -8.58 -6.62 21.23
N GLN A 217 -9.90 -6.71 21.39
CA GLN A 217 -10.58 -8.00 21.42
C GLN A 217 -10.53 -8.67 20.04
N PRO A 218 -10.43 -10.00 19.96
CA PRO A 218 -10.50 -10.74 18.70
C PRO A 218 -11.95 -10.81 18.17
N GLU A 219 -12.68 -9.71 18.22
CA GLU A 219 -14.07 -9.60 17.80
C GLU A 219 -14.25 -8.35 16.92
N LEU A 220 -14.76 -8.55 15.70
CA LEU A 220 -15.12 -7.48 14.79
C LEU A 220 -16.31 -6.67 15.32
N THR A 221 -16.30 -5.35 15.08
CA THR A 221 -17.47 -4.48 15.27
C THR A 221 -18.56 -4.78 14.21
N GLU A 222 -19.76 -4.22 14.38
CA GLU A 222 -20.83 -4.40 13.36
C GLU A 222 -20.39 -3.83 12.01
N ASN A 223 -19.99 -2.57 11.98
CA ASN A 223 -19.30 -1.92 10.86
C ASN A 223 -17.80 -2.17 11.00
N CYS A 224 -17.24 -3.08 10.19
CA CYS A 224 -15.88 -3.58 10.43
C CYS A 224 -14.93 -3.55 9.26
N LEU A 225 -15.38 -3.39 8.02
CA LEU A 225 -14.49 -3.45 6.87
C LEU A 225 -14.64 -2.20 6.00
N ASP A 226 -13.51 -1.64 5.54
CA ASP A 226 -13.47 -0.55 4.58
C ASP A 226 -12.15 -0.57 3.79
N ILE A 227 -12.10 0.20 2.70
CA ILE A 227 -10.96 0.32 1.80
C ILE A 227 -10.52 1.78 1.72
N PHE A 228 -9.24 1.97 2.00
CA PHE A 228 -8.51 3.23 1.85
C PHE A 228 -7.46 3.04 0.76
N ILE A 229 -7.56 3.79 -0.33
CA ILE A 229 -6.61 3.75 -1.45
C ILE A 229 -5.72 4.97 -1.38
N TRP A 230 -4.42 4.76 -1.25
CA TRP A 230 -3.45 5.83 -1.34
C TRP A 230 -3.06 6.07 -2.80
N SER A 231 -3.07 7.34 -3.20
CA SER A 231 -2.37 7.77 -4.41
C SER A 231 -0.86 7.73 -4.19
N ASP A 232 -0.09 7.67 -5.28
CA ASP A 232 1.36 7.82 -5.26
C ASP A 232 1.81 9.16 -4.64
N ALA A 233 1.18 10.28 -4.99
CA ALA A 233 1.49 11.58 -4.37
C ALA A 233 1.05 11.67 -2.91
N GLY A 234 -0.15 11.17 -2.56
CA GLY A 234 -0.64 11.17 -1.19
C GLY A 234 0.25 10.34 -0.27
N PHE A 235 0.70 9.18 -0.75
CA PHE A 235 1.65 8.34 -0.01
C PHE A 235 3.05 8.95 0.08
N SER A 236 3.53 9.58 -0.99
CA SER A 236 4.81 10.31 -0.99
C SER A 236 4.77 11.51 -0.05
N TYR A 237 3.66 12.24 0.00
CA TYR A 237 3.44 13.33 0.95
C TYR A 237 3.49 12.80 2.39
N PHE A 238 2.72 11.75 2.70
CA PHE A 238 2.77 11.09 3.99
C PHE A 238 4.21 10.72 4.39
N LEU A 239 4.96 10.11 3.48
CA LEU A 239 6.35 9.73 3.71
C LEU A 239 7.24 10.96 4.02
N THR A 240 7.07 12.08 3.32
CA THR A 240 7.84 13.32 3.60
C THR A 240 7.51 13.92 4.96
N GLU A 241 6.26 13.80 5.42
CA GLU A 241 5.80 14.37 6.68
C GLU A 241 6.26 13.57 7.91
N ILE A 242 6.64 12.30 7.74
CA ILE A 242 7.18 11.45 8.82
C ILE A 242 8.71 11.36 8.79
N ALA A 243 9.35 11.95 7.78
CA ALA A 243 10.80 12.01 7.66
C ALA A 243 11.38 13.22 8.43
N CYS A 244 12.59 13.05 8.97
CA CYS A 244 13.37 14.17 9.48
C CYS A 244 14.00 14.95 8.31
N SER A 245 13.78 16.26 8.27
CA SER A 245 14.37 17.20 7.30
C SER A 245 15.42 18.14 7.92
N LYS A 246 15.89 17.84 9.13
CA LYS A 246 16.88 18.67 9.83
C LYS A 246 18.29 18.27 9.45
N THR A 247 19.09 19.23 9.00
CA THR A 247 20.48 19.02 8.58
C THR A 247 21.43 18.71 9.74
N ASP A 248 21.07 19.09 10.97
CA ASP A 248 21.81 18.81 12.20
C ASP A 248 21.40 17.48 12.88
N ALA A 249 20.58 16.66 12.22
CA ALA A 249 20.16 15.37 12.76
C ALA A 249 21.36 14.46 13.01
N LYS A 250 21.36 13.75 14.14
CA LYS A 250 22.47 12.87 14.54
C LYS A 250 22.54 11.56 13.75
N SER A 251 21.42 11.14 13.18
CA SER A 251 21.29 9.87 12.45
C SER A 251 20.14 9.92 11.45
N ILE A 252 20.22 9.06 10.44
CA ILE A 252 19.17 8.86 9.45
C ILE A 252 18.24 7.75 9.94
N THR A 253 16.97 8.07 10.16
CA THR A 253 15.93 7.10 10.53
C THR A 253 15.47 6.30 9.31
N ARG A 254 14.71 5.22 9.53
CA ARG A 254 14.09 4.44 8.44
C ARG A 254 13.21 5.28 7.52
N GLN A 255 12.43 6.21 8.09
CA GLN A 255 11.56 7.13 7.38
C GLN A 255 12.38 8.09 6.51
N THR A 256 13.39 8.75 7.09
CA THR A 256 14.29 9.65 6.36
C THR A 256 15.05 8.92 5.26
N ARG A 257 15.59 7.74 5.55
CA ARG A 257 16.23 6.86 4.55
C ARG A 257 15.29 6.56 3.39
N THR A 258 14.02 6.28 3.66
CA THR A 258 13.05 5.94 2.62
C THR A 258 12.79 7.13 1.69
N VAL A 259 12.75 8.36 2.20
CA VAL A 259 12.70 9.57 1.34
C VAL A 259 13.98 9.71 0.52
N ILE A 260 15.16 9.44 1.11
CA ILE A 260 16.44 9.47 0.39
C ILE A 260 16.43 8.45 -0.75
N TRP A 261 15.93 7.23 -0.52
CA TRP A 261 15.78 6.20 -1.56
C TRP A 261 14.89 6.70 -2.70
N LEU A 262 13.70 7.19 -2.37
CA LEU A 262 12.75 7.70 -3.37
C LEU A 262 13.36 8.84 -4.20
N PHE A 263 13.98 9.82 -3.54
CA PHE A 263 14.67 10.93 -4.21
C PHE A 263 15.81 10.43 -5.11
N LYS A 264 16.65 9.51 -4.62
CA LYS A 264 17.78 8.96 -5.38
C LYS A 264 17.30 8.22 -6.63
N MET A 265 16.27 7.39 -6.51
CA MET A 265 15.68 6.66 -7.65
C MET A 265 15.13 7.65 -8.69
N LEU A 266 14.37 8.67 -8.28
CA LEU A 266 13.85 9.70 -9.18
C LEU A 266 14.97 10.51 -9.85
N ARG A 267 16.02 10.87 -9.10
CA ARG A 267 17.21 11.55 -9.63
C ARG A 267 17.95 10.70 -10.66
N ASP A 268 18.08 9.40 -10.42
CA ASP A 268 18.75 8.49 -11.34
C ASP A 268 17.93 8.27 -12.62
N ILE A 269 16.60 8.19 -12.51
CA ILE A 269 15.70 8.19 -13.68
C ILE A 269 15.86 9.51 -14.46
N LYS A 270 15.87 10.66 -13.79
CA LYS A 270 16.13 11.95 -14.45
C LYS A 270 17.47 11.95 -15.20
N ALA A 271 18.53 11.40 -14.60
CA ALA A 271 19.86 11.44 -15.18
C ALA A 271 20.08 10.42 -16.31
N ASN A 272 19.53 9.21 -16.16
CA ASN A 272 19.91 8.04 -16.96
C ASN A 272 18.70 7.33 -17.61
N GLY A 273 17.47 7.74 -17.30
CA GLY A 273 16.24 7.04 -17.68
C GLY A 273 15.89 5.84 -16.80
N HIS A 274 16.81 5.39 -15.95
CA HIS A 274 16.65 4.21 -15.09
C HIS A 274 17.47 4.30 -13.79
N PHE A 275 17.15 3.47 -12.79
CA PHE A 275 17.87 3.36 -11.52
C PHE A 275 18.17 1.89 -11.17
N ASN A 276 19.15 1.67 -10.30
CA ASN A 276 19.45 0.35 -9.73
C ASN A 276 18.83 0.23 -8.33
N ALA A 277 17.74 -0.53 -8.21
CA ALA A 277 16.99 -0.67 -6.97
C ALA A 277 17.82 -1.32 -5.85
N GLU A 278 18.52 -2.41 -6.16
CA GLU A 278 19.38 -3.15 -5.22
C GLU A 278 20.49 -2.25 -4.69
N GLU A 279 21.17 -1.52 -5.59
CA GLU A 279 22.22 -0.59 -5.20
C GLU A 279 21.71 0.52 -4.27
N VAL A 280 20.55 1.11 -4.57
CA VAL A 280 19.98 2.17 -3.72
C VAL A 280 19.57 1.60 -2.36
N ILE A 281 18.87 0.47 -2.32
CA ILE A 281 18.32 -0.08 -1.07
C ILE A 281 19.44 -0.62 -0.16
N ASP A 282 20.42 -1.31 -0.72
CA ASP A 282 21.44 -2.00 0.06
C ASP A 282 22.59 -1.08 0.47
N LYS A 283 23.07 -0.22 -0.44
CA LYS A 283 24.18 0.69 -0.13
C LYS A 283 23.73 1.88 0.70
N LEU A 284 22.48 2.34 0.55
CA LEU A 284 21.96 3.50 1.28
C LEU A 284 21.15 3.06 2.52
N SER A 285 21.65 2.07 3.26
CA SER A 285 20.99 1.53 4.44
C SER A 285 21.17 2.41 5.69
N PHE A 286 22.22 3.24 5.74
CA PHE A 286 22.56 4.17 6.82
C PHE A 286 22.49 3.55 8.23
N ASN A 287 23.05 2.34 8.40
CA ASN A 287 23.05 1.57 9.65
C ASN A 287 21.66 1.14 10.15
N THR A 288 20.66 1.13 9.28
CA THR A 288 19.33 0.59 9.58
C THR A 288 19.08 -0.68 8.77
N LYS A 289 18.41 -1.70 9.33
CA LYS A 289 18.07 -2.89 8.55
C LYS A 289 17.11 -2.51 7.41
N ASN A 290 17.29 -3.11 6.24
CA ASN A 290 16.54 -2.88 5.00
C ASN A 290 15.39 -3.88 4.77
N ASP A 291 15.10 -4.78 5.72
CA ASP A 291 13.95 -5.71 5.67
C ASP A 291 12.59 -5.02 5.50
N LYS A 292 12.51 -3.77 5.95
CA LYS A 292 11.37 -2.87 5.81
C LYS A 292 11.89 -1.51 5.38
N ALA A 293 11.13 -0.82 4.53
CA ALA A 293 11.36 0.60 4.25
C ALA A 293 11.11 1.39 5.54
N PHE A 294 9.89 1.30 6.08
CA PHE A 294 9.50 1.85 7.38
C PHE A 294 8.21 1.19 7.91
N ALA A 295 7.83 1.56 9.14
CA ALA A 295 6.51 1.33 9.69
C ALA A 295 6.00 2.62 10.35
N SER A 296 4.69 2.81 10.37
CA SER A 296 4.03 3.95 10.99
C SER A 296 2.78 3.48 11.71
N ASN A 297 2.66 3.83 12.98
CA ASN A 297 1.57 3.37 13.85
C ASN A 297 0.29 4.20 13.67
N GLY A 298 -0.77 3.78 14.35
CA GLY A 298 -2.10 4.37 14.31
C GLY A 298 -2.13 5.84 14.73
N SER A 299 -1.31 6.25 15.70
CA SER A 299 -1.29 7.64 16.14
C SER A 299 -0.77 8.59 15.05
N VAL A 300 0.04 8.08 14.13
CA VAL A 300 0.50 8.82 12.95
C VAL A 300 -0.46 8.66 11.77
N THR A 301 -0.95 7.45 11.48
CA THR A 301 -1.80 7.21 10.28
C THR A 301 -3.20 7.76 10.42
N ASN A 302 -3.78 7.84 11.63
CA ASN A 302 -5.12 8.39 11.86
C ASN A 302 -5.27 9.78 11.24
N LYS A 303 -4.27 10.66 11.38
CA LYS A 303 -4.37 12.05 10.85
C LYS A 303 -4.55 12.13 9.33
N TYR A 304 -4.14 11.09 8.59
CA TYR A 304 -4.29 11.02 7.13
C TYR A 304 -5.55 10.26 6.71
N MET A 305 -5.98 9.27 7.51
CA MET A 305 -7.14 8.43 7.19
C MET A 305 -8.45 8.96 7.79
N ARG A 306 -8.40 9.99 8.64
CA ARG A 306 -9.53 10.47 9.42
C ARG A 306 -10.69 10.92 8.52
N CYS A 307 -11.76 10.15 8.56
CA CYS A 307 -13.07 10.44 7.97
C CYS A 307 -14.14 9.63 8.71
N ASP A 308 -15.41 9.85 8.37
CA ASP A 308 -16.52 9.11 8.97
C ASP A 308 -16.38 7.60 8.75
N ARG A 309 -15.88 7.18 7.59
CA ARG A 309 -15.65 5.76 7.24
C ARG A 309 -14.52 5.10 8.01
N LEU A 310 -13.60 5.87 8.61
CA LEU A 310 -12.63 5.30 9.55
C LEU A 310 -13.30 4.96 10.89
N SER A 311 -14.24 5.80 11.33
CA SER A 311 -14.99 5.59 12.58
C SER A 311 -16.08 4.54 12.41
N THR A 312 -16.77 4.53 11.27
CA THR A 312 -17.85 3.60 10.94
C THR A 312 -17.59 2.99 9.55
N PRO A 313 -16.75 1.94 9.48
CA PRO A 313 -16.45 1.22 8.24
C PRO A 313 -17.69 0.80 7.45
N ILE A 314 -17.68 0.94 6.13
CA ILE A 314 -18.91 0.80 5.34
C ILE A 314 -19.46 -0.64 5.24
N ILE A 315 -18.60 -1.65 5.31
CA ILE A 315 -19.00 -3.06 5.19
C ILE A 315 -19.24 -3.65 6.58
N LYS A 316 -20.43 -4.26 6.76
CA LYS A 316 -20.81 -4.92 8.00
C LYS A 316 -20.23 -6.32 8.14
N LYS A 317 -20.07 -6.78 9.37
CA LYS A 317 -19.64 -8.15 9.71
C LYS A 317 -20.55 -9.20 9.06
N THR A 318 -21.85 -8.92 9.00
CA THR A 318 -22.86 -9.79 8.37
C THR A 318 -22.74 -9.90 6.85
N GLU A 319 -21.97 -9.02 6.21
CA GLU A 319 -21.76 -9.00 4.76
C GLU A 319 -20.53 -9.80 4.32
N ILE A 320 -19.63 -10.20 5.24
CA ILE A 320 -18.41 -10.96 4.93
C ILE A 320 -18.73 -12.27 4.18
N LYS A 321 -19.87 -12.89 4.52
CA LYS A 321 -20.39 -14.10 3.84
C LYS A 321 -20.74 -13.90 2.36
N ASN A 322 -20.83 -12.64 1.90
CA ASN A 322 -21.04 -12.29 0.50
C ASN A 322 -19.70 -12.04 -0.24
N ILE A 323 -18.58 -12.04 0.49
CA ILE A 323 -17.23 -11.83 -0.05
C ILE A 323 -16.44 -13.14 -0.05
N ILE A 324 -16.53 -13.90 1.05
CA ILE A 324 -16.00 -15.26 1.17
C ILE A 324 -17.12 -16.23 0.83
N LEU A 325 -16.96 -16.99 -0.26
CA LEU A 325 -18.02 -17.78 -0.86
C LEU A 325 -17.71 -19.29 -0.81
N GLY A 326 -18.76 -20.10 -0.92
CA GLY A 326 -18.65 -21.53 -1.18
C GLY A 326 -17.90 -22.35 -0.14
N GLY A 327 -18.01 -22.01 1.14
CA GLY A 327 -17.31 -22.72 2.22
C GLY A 327 -15.85 -22.32 2.37
N GLY A 328 -15.38 -21.28 1.66
CA GLY A 328 -13.99 -20.82 1.73
C GLY A 328 -13.53 -20.42 3.13
N GLN A 329 -14.44 -20.01 4.01
CA GLN A 329 -14.11 -19.74 5.41
C GLN A 329 -13.57 -20.98 6.16
N ASP A 330 -13.95 -22.18 5.72
CA ASP A 330 -13.50 -23.45 6.31
C ASP A 330 -12.06 -23.80 5.87
N LEU A 331 -11.55 -23.13 4.83
CA LEU A 331 -10.17 -23.26 4.34
C LEU A 331 -9.23 -22.22 4.93
N LEU A 332 -9.75 -21.20 5.63
CA LEU A 332 -8.93 -20.21 6.33
C LEU A 332 -7.99 -20.92 7.30
N SER A 333 -6.70 -20.64 7.16
CA SER A 333 -5.65 -21.19 8.02
C SER A 333 -5.07 -20.08 8.89
N PRO A 334 -5.75 -19.67 9.98
CA PRO A 334 -5.22 -18.65 10.88
C PRO A 334 -3.87 -19.14 11.43
N GLU A 335 -2.83 -18.31 11.31
CA GLU A 335 -1.53 -18.65 11.89
C GLU A 335 -1.66 -18.74 13.42
N ARG A 336 -1.49 -19.96 13.93
CA ARG A 336 -1.40 -20.29 15.36
C ARG A 336 -0.19 -19.58 15.96
N ARG A 337 -0.42 -18.57 16.80
CA ARG A 337 0.53 -18.21 17.86
C ARG A 337 0.05 -18.85 19.16
N PHE A 338 1.00 -19.14 20.06
CA PHE A 338 0.79 -19.91 21.29
C PHE A 338 -0.28 -19.29 22.22
N ASP A 339 -0.43 -17.96 22.18
CA ASP A 339 -1.47 -17.18 22.87
C ASP A 339 -2.90 -17.43 22.36
N ALA A 340 -3.10 -17.61 21.05
CA ALA A 340 -4.39 -17.99 20.50
C ALA A 340 -4.81 -19.41 20.95
N ILE A 341 -3.85 -20.27 21.31
CA ILE A 341 -4.08 -21.59 21.92
C ILE A 341 -4.43 -21.43 23.41
N LEU A 342 -3.82 -20.49 24.14
CA LEU A 342 -4.16 -20.24 25.55
C LEU A 342 -5.59 -19.67 25.71
N PHE A 343 -6.02 -18.77 24.82
CA PHE A 343 -7.32 -18.09 24.92
C PHE A 343 -8.50 -18.94 24.43
N ASN A 344 -8.30 -19.75 23.40
CA ASN A 344 -9.38 -20.52 22.76
C ASN A 344 -9.49 -21.96 23.26
N THR A 345 -8.73 -22.38 24.27
CA THR A 345 -8.84 -23.72 24.87
C THR A 345 -9.74 -23.67 26.12
N PRO A 346 -10.97 -24.20 26.05
CA PRO A 346 -11.82 -24.29 27.24
C PRO A 346 -11.19 -25.21 28.29
N GLY A 347 -11.12 -24.77 29.55
CA GLY A 347 -10.59 -25.55 30.67
C GLY A 347 -9.06 -25.52 30.85
N LEU A 348 -8.37 -24.57 30.21
CA LEU A 348 -6.94 -24.36 30.41
C LEU A 348 -6.61 -23.59 31.72
N PHE A 349 -7.65 -23.09 32.41
CA PHE A 349 -7.66 -22.60 33.79
C PHE A 349 -8.95 -23.01 34.48
#